data_AF-A0A819GHC3-F1
#
_entry.id   AF-A0A819GHC3-F1
#
_cell.length_a   1.000
_cell.length_b   1.000
_cell.length_c   1.000
_cell.angle_alpha   90.00
_cell.angle_beta   90.00
_cell.angle_gamma   90.00
#
_symmetry.space_group_name_H-M   'P 1'
#
loop_
_entity.id
_entity.type
_entity.pdbx_description
1 polymer ?
#
loop_
_entity_poly.entity_id
_entity_poly.type
_entity_poly.pdbx_seq_one_letter_code
_entity_poly.pdbx_strand_id
1 'polypeptide(L)'
;CLPTPNPSSPNFASRFRADVVQLVETGNKHRHSDTYYKYSNPKQRDKKICRMRMPRKLVQISTIDPATGHISMRRSDPWINNFNEYLIAACRSNMDIKFIWSGRDAKALVYYITDYVTKMSLSFHDTFALVQKSITSLQNSLQQTSNESAIEKSRKLVLRCYNTLASQQELSGVQVASYLMNWGDHYTTHKFQGLFLIQTERFLQTQLNETRAERKLELLSHGQYFDS
;
A
#
# COMPACT_ATOMS: atom_id res chain seq x y z
N CYS A 1 -17.91 16.92 -10.91
CA CYS A 1 -16.98 17.72 -10.08
C CYS A 1 -17.58 19.10 -9.84
N LEU A 2 -17.50 19.61 -8.61
CA LEU A 2 -17.88 20.98 -8.31
C LEU A 2 -16.95 21.95 -9.09
N PRO A 3 -17.49 23.01 -9.72
CA PRO A 3 -16.71 23.94 -10.54
C PRO A 3 -15.74 24.74 -9.67
N THR A 4 -14.49 24.87 -10.10
CA THR A 4 -13.48 25.64 -9.39
C THR A 4 -13.67 27.14 -9.64
N PRO A 5 -13.58 27.99 -8.60
CA PRO A 5 -13.64 29.44 -8.78
C PRO A 5 -12.47 29.96 -9.64
N ASN A 6 -12.74 30.84 -10.60
CA ASN A 6 -11.69 31.48 -11.41
C ASN A 6 -10.90 32.50 -10.57
N PRO A 7 -9.57 32.33 -10.38
CA PRO A 7 -8.72 33.25 -9.62
C PRO A 7 -8.70 34.69 -10.15
N SER A 8 -8.88 34.87 -11.45
CA SER A 8 -8.86 36.19 -12.10
C SER A 8 -10.18 36.97 -11.97
N SER A 9 -11.21 36.36 -11.38
CA SER A 9 -12.51 37.02 -11.20
C SER A 9 -12.43 38.08 -10.08
N PRO A 10 -13.02 39.28 -10.26
CA PRO A 10 -13.05 40.29 -9.20
C PRO A 10 -13.76 39.79 -7.92
N ASN A 11 -14.65 38.81 -8.04
CA ASN A 11 -15.38 38.20 -6.92
C ASN A 11 -14.71 36.93 -6.38
N PHE A 12 -13.46 36.62 -6.76
CA PHE A 12 -12.80 35.36 -6.42
C PHE A 12 -12.82 35.07 -4.91
N ALA A 13 -12.46 36.03 -4.06
CA ALA A 13 -12.39 35.82 -2.61
C ALA A 13 -13.72 35.34 -2.01
N SER A 14 -14.85 35.91 -2.46
CA SER A 14 -16.18 35.49 -2.01
C SER A 14 -16.54 34.09 -2.51
N ARG A 15 -16.25 33.79 -3.78
CA ARG A 15 -16.54 32.50 -4.41
C ARG A 15 -15.65 31.39 -3.86
N PHE A 16 -14.39 31.69 -3.54
CA PHE A 16 -13.47 30.77 -2.90
C PHE A 16 -13.98 30.34 -1.53
N ARG A 17 -14.42 31.28 -0.68
CA ARG A 17 -15.00 30.94 0.62
C ARG A 17 -16.26 30.09 0.49
N ALA A 18 -17.15 30.43 -0.45
CA ALA A 18 -18.35 29.65 -0.71
C ALA A 18 -18.02 28.22 -1.18
N ASP A 19 -17.03 28.07 -2.06
CA ASP A 19 -16.55 26.77 -2.53
C ASP A 19 -15.95 25.94 -1.38
N VAL A 20 -15.12 26.55 -0.53
CA VAL A 20 -14.57 25.87 0.66
C VAL A 20 -15.67 25.40 1.60
N VAL A 21 -16.68 26.22 1.89
CA VAL A 21 -17.83 25.82 2.72
C VAL A 21 -18.53 24.60 2.10
N GLN A 22 -18.82 24.67 0.79
CA GLN A 22 -19.47 23.56 0.10
C GLN A 22 -18.63 22.28 0.14
N LEU A 23 -17.31 22.37 -0.08
CA LEU A 23 -16.39 21.24 0.00
C LEU A 23 -16.33 20.63 1.41
N VAL A 24 -16.36 21.47 2.44
CA VAL A 24 -16.33 21.00 3.83
C VAL A 24 -17.62 20.27 4.19
N GLU A 25 -18.76 20.83 3.83
CA GLU A 25 -20.07 20.24 4.13
C GLU A 25 -20.33 18.92 3.39
N THR A 26 -19.81 18.82 2.17
CA THR A 26 -19.99 17.64 1.31
C THR A 26 -18.95 16.56 1.60
N GLY A 27 -17.68 16.94 1.77
CA GLY A 27 -16.55 16.01 1.82
C GLY A 27 -15.88 15.83 3.19
N ASN A 28 -15.92 16.83 4.08
CA ASN A 28 -15.24 16.76 5.40
C ASN A 28 -16.17 16.55 6.59
N LYS A 29 -17.49 16.70 6.39
CA LYS A 29 -18.47 16.44 7.43
C LYS A 29 -18.70 14.94 7.57
N HIS A 30 -18.38 14.41 8.75
CA HIS A 30 -18.58 13.00 9.06
C HIS A 30 -20.07 12.66 9.10
N ARG A 31 -20.44 11.63 8.33
CA ARG A 31 -21.77 11.02 8.36
C ARG A 31 -21.61 9.55 8.68
N HIS A 32 -22.32 9.09 9.71
CA HIS A 32 -22.26 7.68 10.08
C HIS A 32 -22.86 6.82 8.97
N SER A 33 -22.20 5.69 8.75
CA SER A 33 -22.65 4.54 7.96
C SER A 33 -22.29 3.27 8.74
N ASP A 34 -22.78 2.12 8.29
CA ASP A 34 -22.62 0.85 9.01
C ASP A 34 -21.16 0.47 9.24
N THR A 35 -20.25 0.88 8.33
CA THR A 35 -18.82 0.60 8.43
C THR A 35 -18.14 1.29 9.61
N TYR A 36 -18.74 2.35 10.15
CA TYR A 36 -18.18 3.10 11.29
C TYR A 36 -18.37 2.39 12.62
N TYR A 37 -19.22 1.36 12.68
CA TYR A 37 -19.41 0.54 13.87
C TYR A 37 -18.70 -0.82 13.77
N LYS A 38 -17.84 -1.01 12.75
CA LYS A 38 -17.11 -2.27 12.50
C LYS A 38 -16.36 -2.81 13.72
N TYR A 39 -15.81 -1.93 14.56
CA TYR A 39 -15.07 -2.30 15.76
C TYR A 39 -15.84 -2.06 17.06
N SER A 40 -17.15 -1.77 16.96
CA SER A 40 -17.98 -1.64 18.16
C SER A 40 -18.14 -3.01 18.82
N ASN A 41 -18.05 -3.04 20.16
CA ASN A 41 -18.15 -4.28 20.90
C ASN A 41 -19.56 -4.85 20.77
N PRO A 42 -19.74 -6.06 20.20
CA PRO A 42 -21.07 -6.65 20.01
C PRO A 42 -21.86 -6.83 21.32
N LYS A 43 -21.14 -6.94 22.46
CA LYS A 43 -21.71 -7.10 23.81
C LYS A 43 -22.20 -5.79 24.43
N GLN A 44 -21.88 -4.64 23.84
CA GLN A 44 -22.27 -3.31 24.33
C GLN A 44 -23.10 -2.59 23.26
N ARG A 45 -24.25 -3.17 22.90
CA ARG A 45 -25.13 -2.64 21.84
C ARG A 45 -25.59 -1.20 22.09
N ASP A 46 -25.69 -0.79 23.35
CA ASP A 46 -26.14 0.55 23.76
C ASP A 46 -25.03 1.61 23.70
N LYS A 47 -23.77 1.21 23.48
CA LYS A 47 -22.61 2.12 23.39
C LYS A 47 -21.82 1.86 22.10
N LYS A 48 -22.47 2.08 20.96
CA LYS A 48 -21.80 2.07 19.66
C LYS A 48 -20.83 3.24 19.55
N ILE A 49 -19.54 2.98 19.78
CA ILE A 49 -18.47 3.96 19.59
C ILE A 49 -18.14 4.05 18.10
N CYS A 50 -18.16 5.27 17.56
CA CYS A 50 -17.72 5.54 16.20
C CYS A 50 -16.24 5.16 16.03
N ARG A 51 -15.90 4.40 14.99
CA ARG A 51 -14.51 4.09 14.59
C ARG A 51 -13.63 5.33 14.47
N MET A 52 -14.20 6.45 13.98
CA MET A 52 -13.49 7.73 13.83
C MET A 52 -13.54 8.61 15.08
N ARG A 53 -14.10 8.08 16.19
CA ARG A 53 -14.24 8.77 17.48
C ARG A 53 -15.02 10.09 17.38
N MET A 54 -16.07 10.10 16.56
CA MET A 54 -17.03 11.19 16.47
C MET A 54 -18.19 10.96 17.47
N PRO A 55 -18.78 12.02 18.06
CA PRO A 55 -18.42 13.44 17.93
C PRO A 55 -17.11 13.79 18.66
N ARG A 56 -16.30 14.68 18.08
CA ARG A 56 -15.07 15.18 18.72
C ARG A 56 -15.42 16.27 19.76
N LYS A 57 -14.58 16.41 20.80
CA LYS A 57 -14.73 17.49 21.79
C LYS A 57 -14.60 18.86 21.12
N LEU A 58 -15.51 19.77 21.43
CA LEU A 58 -15.43 21.18 21.01
C LEU A 58 -14.32 21.90 21.76
N VAL A 59 -13.64 22.81 21.08
CA VAL A 59 -12.53 23.59 21.63
C VAL A 59 -12.73 25.04 21.18
N GLN A 60 -12.89 25.97 22.13
CA GLN A 60 -13.24 27.35 21.78
C GLN A 60 -12.06 28.15 21.22
N ILE A 61 -10.86 27.87 21.69
CA ILE A 61 -9.63 28.61 21.35
C ILE A 61 -8.50 27.61 21.15
N SER A 62 -7.64 27.87 20.17
CA SER A 62 -6.45 27.05 19.97
C SER A 62 -5.45 27.29 21.09
N THR A 63 -5.01 26.23 21.78
CA THR A 63 -4.09 26.32 22.92
C THR A 63 -2.98 25.28 22.81
N ILE A 64 -1.87 25.56 23.47
CA ILE A 64 -0.76 24.62 23.65
C ILE A 64 -0.67 24.34 25.14
N ASP A 65 -0.70 23.07 25.52
CA ASP A 65 -0.44 22.68 26.91
C ASP A 65 1.07 22.83 27.20
N PRO A 66 1.48 23.70 28.13
CA PRO A 66 2.88 23.96 28.42
C PRO A 66 3.61 22.75 29.04
N ALA A 67 2.89 21.85 29.71
CA ALA A 67 3.50 20.69 30.37
C ALA A 67 3.74 19.53 29.39
N THR A 68 2.82 19.33 28.44
CA THR A 68 2.88 18.19 27.51
C THR A 68 3.26 18.58 26.08
N GLY A 69 3.23 19.87 25.76
CA GLY A 69 3.37 20.38 24.39
C GLY A 69 2.17 20.06 23.49
N HIS A 70 1.07 19.53 24.03
CA HIS A 70 -0.07 19.11 23.22
C HIS A 70 -0.82 20.32 22.63
N ILE A 71 -0.97 20.34 21.31
CA ILE A 71 -1.68 21.39 20.58
C ILE A 71 -3.15 21.02 20.42
N SER A 72 -4.02 21.81 21.05
CA SER A 72 -5.47 21.71 20.86
C SER A 72 -5.92 22.80 19.90
N MET A 73 -6.40 22.43 18.71
CA MET A 73 -6.94 23.41 17.76
C MET A 73 -8.40 23.76 18.10
N ARG A 74 -8.77 25.03 17.91
CA ARG A 74 -10.17 25.46 17.94
C ARG A 74 -11.03 24.59 17.02
N ARG A 75 -12.14 24.11 17.56
CA ARG A 75 -13.15 23.29 16.87
C ARG A 75 -14.53 23.81 17.23
N SER A 76 -15.23 24.35 16.24
CA SER A 76 -16.60 24.86 16.35
C SER A 76 -17.67 23.82 16.02
N ASP A 77 -17.34 22.79 15.23
CA ASP A 77 -18.26 21.71 14.87
C ASP A 77 -17.62 20.35 15.25
N PRO A 78 -18.32 19.47 15.98
CA PRO A 78 -17.75 18.22 16.46
C PRO A 78 -17.71 17.10 15.40
N TRP A 79 -18.34 17.30 14.24
CA TRP A 79 -18.48 16.35 13.14
C TRP A 79 -17.59 16.67 11.94
N ILE A 80 -16.96 17.85 11.92
CA ILE A 80 -16.06 18.27 10.85
C ILE A 80 -14.62 17.87 11.20
N ASN A 81 -13.95 17.22 10.26
CA ASN A 81 -12.51 16.95 10.39
C ASN A 81 -11.70 18.25 10.31
N ASN A 82 -10.50 18.25 10.88
CA ASN A 82 -9.60 19.39 10.73
C ASN A 82 -9.15 19.51 9.27
N PHE A 83 -9.24 20.70 8.70
CA PHE A 83 -8.87 20.95 7.31
C PHE A 83 -8.12 22.29 7.17
N ASN A 84 -7.46 22.46 6.04
CA ASN A 84 -6.87 23.71 5.60
C ASN A 84 -7.61 24.16 4.34
N GLU A 85 -7.98 25.44 4.27
CA GLU A 85 -8.82 25.98 3.20
C GLU A 85 -8.16 25.90 1.81
N TYR A 86 -6.84 26.00 1.72
CA TYR A 86 -6.11 25.91 0.45
C TYR A 86 -5.95 24.46 0.01
N LEU A 87 -5.60 23.57 0.95
CA LEU A 87 -5.43 22.15 0.64
C LEU A 87 -6.77 21.51 0.23
N ILE A 88 -7.87 21.84 0.91
CA ILE A 88 -9.18 21.30 0.53
C ILE A 88 -9.62 21.84 -0.84
N ALA A 89 -9.34 23.11 -1.15
CA ALA A 89 -9.67 23.68 -2.45
C ALA A 89 -8.86 23.04 -3.59
N ALA A 90 -7.58 22.72 -3.34
CA ALA A 90 -6.70 22.08 -4.30
C ALA A 90 -7.02 20.59 -4.50
N CYS A 91 -7.14 19.83 -3.40
CA CYS A 91 -7.34 18.38 -3.45
C CYS A 91 -8.80 17.99 -3.65
N ARG A 92 -9.76 18.86 -3.27
CA ARG A 92 -11.21 18.65 -3.32
C ARG A 92 -11.66 17.30 -2.74
N SER A 93 -10.94 16.83 -1.72
CA SER A 93 -11.13 15.54 -1.08
C SER A 93 -11.21 15.68 0.45
N ASN A 94 -11.67 14.63 1.12
CA ASN A 94 -11.71 14.58 2.57
C ASN A 94 -10.29 14.71 3.16
N MET A 95 -10.13 15.53 4.19
CA MET A 95 -8.88 15.77 4.89
C MET A 95 -9.07 15.64 6.40
N ASP A 96 -8.04 15.17 7.10
CA ASP A 96 -8.00 15.14 8.57
C ASP A 96 -6.60 15.52 9.05
N ILE A 97 -6.35 16.84 9.08
CA ILE A 97 -5.04 17.39 9.45
C ILE A 97 -4.83 17.27 10.97
N LYS A 98 -3.72 16.62 11.35
CA LYS A 98 -3.32 16.43 12.75
C LYS A 98 -1.90 16.94 12.98
N PHE A 99 -1.69 17.58 14.13
CA PHE A 99 -0.36 17.90 14.61
C PHE A 99 0.22 16.68 15.32
N ILE A 100 1.46 16.33 14.97
CA ILE A 100 2.19 15.21 15.54
C ILE A 100 3.39 15.79 16.27
N TRP A 101 3.22 16.01 17.57
CA TRP A 101 4.23 16.69 18.40
C TRP A 101 4.81 15.77 19.47
N SER A 102 4.03 14.81 19.97
CA SER A 102 4.50 13.87 21.00
C SER A 102 5.11 12.61 20.40
N GLY A 103 6.08 11.99 21.09
CA GLY A 103 6.64 10.70 20.69
C GLY A 103 5.58 9.58 20.63
N ARG A 104 4.51 9.68 21.43
CA ARG A 104 3.37 8.75 21.38
C ARG A 104 2.59 8.90 20.08
N ASP A 105 2.30 10.13 19.66
CA ASP A 105 1.60 10.41 18.41
C ASP A 105 2.45 10.01 17.20
N ALA A 106 3.76 10.29 17.25
CA ALA A 106 4.69 9.88 16.21
C ALA A 106 4.75 8.34 16.07
N LYS A 107 4.84 7.61 17.19
CA LYS A 107 4.80 6.14 17.18
C LYS A 107 3.47 5.62 16.61
N ALA A 108 2.34 6.20 17.00
CA ALA A 108 1.03 5.83 16.47
C ALA A 108 0.91 6.10 14.96
N LEU A 109 1.47 7.23 14.48
CA LEU A 109 1.53 7.56 13.07
C LEU A 109 2.38 6.55 12.30
N VAL A 110 3.55 6.17 12.82
CA VAL A 110 4.40 5.16 12.18
C VAL A 110 3.64 3.85 12.03
N TYR A 111 2.99 3.35 13.09
CA TYR A 111 2.17 2.13 12.98
C TYR A 111 1.06 2.28 11.95
N TYR A 112 0.39 3.43 11.92
CA TYR A 112 -0.65 3.70 10.93
C TYR A 112 -0.09 3.66 9.52
N ILE A 113 0.98 4.40 9.22
CA ILE A 113 1.60 4.41 7.89
C ILE A 113 2.05 2.99 7.50
N THR A 114 2.75 2.30 8.40
CA THR A 114 3.20 0.93 8.17
C THR A 114 2.03 0.01 7.85
N ASP A 115 0.95 0.03 8.62
CA ASP A 115 -0.24 -0.82 8.38
C ASP A 115 -0.84 -0.58 6.98
N TYR A 116 -0.85 0.66 6.50
CA TYR A 116 -1.31 0.98 5.14
C TYR A 116 -0.32 0.57 4.05
N VAL A 117 0.98 0.78 4.27
CA VAL A 117 2.03 0.41 3.31
C VAL A 117 2.16 -1.11 3.19
N THR A 118 2.05 -1.82 4.30
CA THR A 118 2.13 -3.30 4.34
C THR A 118 0.76 -3.95 4.11
N LYS A 119 -0.29 -3.17 3.85
CA LYS A 119 -1.62 -3.72 3.58
C LYS A 119 -1.56 -4.52 2.29
N MET A 120 -1.72 -5.83 2.40
CA MET A 120 -1.77 -6.71 1.23
C MET A 120 -2.86 -6.24 0.28
N SER A 121 -2.54 -6.17 -1.02
CA SER A 121 -3.50 -5.82 -2.07
C SER A 121 -4.60 -6.87 -2.23
N LEU A 122 -4.37 -8.10 -1.75
CA LEU A 122 -5.32 -9.20 -1.81
C LEU A 122 -5.48 -9.80 -0.41
N SER A 123 -6.74 -10.03 0.01
CA SER A 123 -6.98 -10.68 1.29
C SER A 123 -6.51 -12.15 1.23
N PHE A 124 -6.16 -12.72 2.40
CA PHE A 124 -5.77 -14.11 2.47
C PHE A 124 -6.88 -15.07 1.97
N HIS A 125 -8.15 -14.74 2.26
CA HIS A 125 -9.30 -15.53 1.81
C HIS A 125 -9.44 -15.54 0.29
N ASP A 126 -9.24 -14.38 -0.36
CA ASP A 126 -9.30 -14.27 -1.81
C ASP A 126 -8.12 -15.00 -2.46
N THR A 127 -6.92 -14.85 -1.89
CA THR A 127 -5.71 -15.58 -2.31
C THR A 127 -5.96 -17.10 -2.28
N PHE A 128 -6.53 -17.60 -1.19
CA PHE A 128 -6.84 -19.02 -1.03
C PHE A 128 -7.86 -19.51 -2.06
N ALA A 129 -8.96 -18.76 -2.26
CA ALA A 129 -9.97 -19.09 -3.25
C ALA A 129 -9.41 -19.12 -4.68
N LEU A 130 -8.52 -18.19 -5.03
CA LEU A 130 -7.87 -18.14 -6.34
C LEU A 130 -6.87 -19.29 -6.56
N VAL A 131 -6.14 -19.68 -5.51
CA VAL A 131 -5.27 -20.86 -5.56
C VAL A 131 -6.10 -22.13 -5.72
N GLN A 132 -7.19 -22.28 -4.97
CA GLN A 132 -8.10 -23.41 -5.11
C GLN A 132 -8.68 -23.50 -6.53
N LYS A 133 -9.15 -22.38 -7.09
CA LYS A 133 -9.62 -22.30 -8.48
C LYS A 133 -8.53 -22.72 -9.48
N SER A 134 -7.29 -22.31 -9.24
CA SER A 134 -6.13 -22.66 -10.08
C SER A 134 -5.84 -24.17 -10.04
N ILE A 135 -5.91 -24.78 -8.86
CA ILE A 135 -5.74 -26.22 -8.66
C ILE A 135 -6.83 -27.00 -9.40
N THR A 136 -8.10 -26.67 -9.19
CA THR A 136 -9.23 -27.34 -9.86
C THR A 136 -9.13 -27.21 -11.39
N SER A 137 -8.76 -26.03 -11.88
CA SER A 137 -8.58 -25.80 -13.32
C SER A 137 -7.44 -26.66 -13.90
N LEU A 138 -6.37 -26.89 -13.14
CA LEU A 138 -5.24 -27.70 -13.56
C LEU A 138 -5.58 -29.20 -13.50
N GLN A 139 -6.31 -29.66 -12.47
CA GLN A 139 -6.82 -31.02 -12.38
C GLN A 139 -7.73 -31.37 -13.57
N ASN A 140 -8.58 -30.45 -13.99
CA ASN A 140 -9.43 -30.64 -15.17
C ASN A 140 -8.62 -30.71 -16.48
N SER A 141 -7.52 -29.93 -16.60
CA SER A 141 -6.60 -30.03 -17.75
C SER A 141 -5.77 -31.31 -17.76
N LEU A 142 -5.38 -31.84 -16.60
CA LEU A 142 -4.56 -33.06 -16.48
C LEU A 142 -5.31 -34.34 -16.86
N GLN A 143 -6.64 -34.31 -16.94
CA GLN A 143 -7.44 -35.42 -17.48
C GLN A 143 -7.24 -35.61 -18.99
N GLN A 144 -6.63 -34.64 -19.68
CA GLN A 144 -6.16 -34.78 -21.06
C GLN A 144 -4.66 -35.08 -21.05
N THR A 145 -4.33 -36.38 -21.14
CA THR A 145 -3.06 -36.96 -21.65
C THR A 145 -1.79 -36.14 -21.45
N SER A 146 -0.99 -36.43 -20.42
CA SER A 146 0.42 -35.98 -20.39
C SER A 146 1.35 -36.92 -19.61
N ASN A 147 2.42 -37.38 -20.28
CA ASN A 147 3.58 -38.09 -19.70
C ASN A 147 4.52 -37.12 -18.96
N GLU A 148 3.97 -36.13 -18.25
CA GLU A 148 4.77 -35.08 -17.60
C GLU A 148 5.33 -35.53 -16.25
N SER A 149 6.60 -35.18 -16.02
CA SER A 149 7.30 -35.42 -14.75
C SER A 149 6.60 -34.70 -13.60
N ALA A 150 6.66 -35.26 -12.40
CA ALA A 150 6.13 -34.64 -11.18
C ALA A 150 6.70 -33.22 -10.95
N ILE A 151 7.94 -32.97 -11.38
CA ILE A 151 8.60 -31.66 -11.30
C ILE A 151 7.93 -30.66 -12.25
N GLU A 152 7.65 -31.04 -13.50
CA GLU A 152 7.02 -30.16 -14.48
C GLU A 152 5.59 -29.82 -14.10
N LYS A 153 4.85 -30.81 -13.58
CA LYS A 153 3.50 -30.61 -13.02
C LYS A 153 3.51 -29.60 -11.89
N SER A 154 4.49 -29.71 -10.99
CA SER A 154 4.66 -28.77 -9.87
C SER A 154 5.01 -27.36 -10.35
N ARG A 155 5.91 -27.22 -11.35
CA ARG A 155 6.26 -25.92 -11.94
C ARG A 155 5.04 -25.26 -12.62
N LYS A 156 4.26 -26.03 -13.38
CA LYS A 156 3.02 -25.53 -14.01
C LYS A 156 1.98 -25.09 -12.99
N LEU A 157 1.84 -25.82 -11.88
CA LEU A 157 0.93 -25.44 -10.81
C LEU A 157 1.33 -24.11 -10.18
N VAL A 158 2.59 -23.95 -9.80
CA VAL A 158 3.11 -22.70 -9.22
C VAL A 158 2.92 -21.53 -10.19
N LEU A 159 3.28 -21.73 -11.47
CA LEU A 159 3.14 -20.69 -12.49
C LEU A 159 1.67 -20.30 -12.71
N ARG A 160 0.74 -21.26 -12.72
CA ARG A 160 -0.69 -20.99 -12.91
C ARG A 160 -1.27 -20.27 -11.69
N CYS A 161 -0.93 -20.69 -10.48
CA CYS A 161 -1.31 -19.97 -9.26
C CYS A 161 -0.79 -18.53 -9.28
N TYR A 162 0.49 -18.34 -9.63
CA TYR A 162 1.08 -17.00 -9.76
C TYR A 162 0.36 -16.14 -10.79
N ASN A 163 0.14 -16.66 -12.00
CA ASN A 163 -0.55 -15.91 -13.06
C ASN A 163 -1.99 -15.58 -12.69
N THR A 164 -2.72 -16.50 -12.04
CA THR A 164 -4.06 -16.22 -11.53
C THR A 164 -4.03 -15.09 -10.50
N LEU A 165 -3.12 -15.16 -9.52
CA LEU A 165 -2.98 -14.11 -8.50
C LEU A 165 -2.60 -12.76 -9.11
N ALA A 166 -1.64 -12.73 -10.03
CA ALA A 166 -1.23 -11.51 -10.73
C ALA A 166 -2.38 -10.91 -11.56
N SER A 167 -3.17 -11.75 -12.25
CA SER A 167 -4.30 -11.29 -13.08
C SER A 167 -5.47 -10.72 -12.28
N GLN A 168 -5.62 -11.16 -11.03
CA GLN A 168 -6.71 -10.73 -10.13
C GLN A 168 -6.22 -9.71 -9.10
N GLN A 169 -4.99 -9.21 -9.24
CA GLN A 169 -4.47 -8.20 -8.35
C GLN A 169 -5.20 -6.88 -8.60
N GLU A 170 -5.90 -6.39 -7.58
CA GLU A 170 -6.52 -5.08 -7.62
C GLU A 170 -5.44 -3.99 -7.59
N LEU A 171 -5.52 -3.06 -8.54
CA LEU A 171 -4.69 -1.86 -8.59
C LEU A 171 -5.48 -0.67 -8.01
N SER A 172 -4.80 0.20 -7.27
CA SER A 172 -5.45 1.42 -6.79
C SER A 172 -5.79 2.34 -7.97
N GLY A 173 -6.91 3.06 -7.90
CA GLY A 173 -7.30 4.00 -8.95
C GLY A 173 -6.24 5.08 -9.23
N VAL A 174 -5.45 5.46 -8.22
CA VAL A 174 -4.33 6.40 -8.36
C VAL A 174 -3.19 5.79 -9.19
N GLN A 175 -2.85 4.51 -8.96
CA GLN A 175 -1.86 3.81 -9.79
C GLN A 175 -2.33 3.70 -11.23
N VAL A 176 -3.60 3.32 -11.45
CA VAL A 176 -4.17 3.24 -12.80
C VAL A 176 -4.13 4.60 -13.50
N ALA A 177 -4.52 5.67 -12.81
CA ALA A 177 -4.43 7.02 -13.35
C ALA A 177 -2.98 7.41 -13.68
N SER A 178 -2.01 7.11 -12.82
CA SER A 178 -0.59 7.37 -13.08
C SER A 178 -0.08 6.66 -14.34
N TYR A 179 -0.47 5.39 -14.52
CA TYR A 179 -0.13 4.61 -15.71
C TYR A 179 -0.79 5.18 -16.97
N LEU A 180 -2.07 5.54 -16.92
CA LEU A 180 -2.78 6.14 -18.06
C LEU A 180 -2.20 7.50 -18.45
N MET A 181 -1.75 8.28 -17.47
CA MET A 181 -1.12 9.59 -17.69
C MET A 181 0.38 9.50 -18.02
N ASN A 182 0.95 8.29 -18.03
CA ASN A 182 2.37 8.03 -18.26
C ASN A 182 3.30 8.85 -17.32
N TRP A 183 2.91 9.00 -16.06
CA TRP A 183 3.66 9.79 -15.08
C TRP A 183 4.84 9.05 -14.42
N GLY A 184 5.09 7.82 -14.85
CA GLY A 184 6.05 6.93 -14.20
C GLY A 184 5.56 6.48 -12.81
N ASP A 185 6.28 5.53 -12.24
CA ASP A 185 6.00 4.91 -10.95
C ASP A 185 7.19 5.01 -9.98
N HIS A 186 8.27 5.66 -10.39
CA HIS A 186 9.50 5.75 -9.62
C HIS A 186 10.14 7.13 -9.78
N TYR A 187 10.71 7.63 -8.68
CA TYR A 187 11.54 8.82 -8.67
C TYR A 187 12.98 8.37 -8.45
N THR A 188 13.87 8.63 -9.41
CA THR A 188 15.30 8.34 -9.25
C THR A 188 16.12 9.60 -9.40
N THR A 189 17.07 9.77 -8.51
CA THR A 189 18.12 10.79 -8.63
C THR A 189 19.27 10.32 -9.53
N HIS A 190 19.34 9.01 -9.80
CA HIS A 190 20.46 8.38 -10.52
C HIS A 190 19.95 7.55 -11.70
N LYS A 191 20.79 7.44 -12.74
CA LYS A 191 20.57 6.51 -13.85
C LYS A 191 21.14 5.15 -13.48
N PHE A 192 20.28 4.16 -13.36
CA PHE A 192 20.68 2.78 -13.13
C PHE A 192 20.93 2.07 -14.45
N GLN A 193 21.97 1.24 -14.52
CA GLN A 193 22.22 0.37 -15.67
C GLN A 193 21.61 -1.00 -15.40
N GLY A 194 20.92 -1.56 -16.39
CA GLY A 194 20.37 -2.91 -16.28
C GLY A 194 21.49 -3.94 -16.11
N LEU A 195 21.46 -4.68 -15.01
CA LEU A 195 22.33 -5.83 -14.79
C LEU A 195 21.60 -7.10 -15.26
N PHE A 196 22.15 -7.80 -16.26
CA PHE A 196 21.57 -9.04 -16.77
C PHE A 196 21.88 -10.22 -15.85
N LEU A 197 21.19 -10.26 -14.69
CA LEU A 197 21.42 -11.24 -13.61
C LEU A 197 21.55 -12.68 -14.08
N ILE A 198 20.67 -13.15 -14.98
CA ILE A 198 20.71 -14.53 -15.47
C ILE A 198 22.00 -14.82 -16.26
N GLN A 199 22.46 -13.88 -17.08
CA GLN A 199 23.70 -14.04 -17.84
C GLN A 199 24.91 -13.98 -16.92
N THR A 200 24.90 -13.04 -15.96
CA THR A 200 25.93 -12.94 -14.93
C THR A 200 26.01 -14.21 -14.08
N GLU A 201 24.88 -14.76 -13.63
CA GLU A 201 24.82 -16.00 -12.87
C GLU A 201 25.38 -17.17 -13.67
N ARG A 202 24.97 -17.32 -14.94
CA ARG A 202 25.48 -18.38 -15.83
C ARG A 202 27.00 -18.26 -16.01
N PHE A 203 27.50 -17.05 -16.25
CA PHE A 203 28.94 -16.81 -16.36
C PHE A 203 29.68 -17.21 -15.08
N LEU A 204 29.18 -16.78 -13.92
CA LEU A 204 29.76 -17.12 -12.62
C LEU A 204 29.71 -18.63 -12.35
N GLN A 205 28.64 -19.33 -12.73
CA GLN A 205 28.53 -20.78 -12.61
C GLN A 205 29.53 -21.50 -13.51
N THR A 206 29.72 -21.04 -14.75
CA THR A 206 30.75 -21.59 -15.64
C THR A 206 32.15 -21.43 -15.05
N GLN A 207 32.50 -20.22 -14.63
CA GLN A 207 33.80 -19.93 -14.01
C GLN A 207 34.03 -20.76 -12.74
N LEU A 208 33.02 -20.87 -11.87
CA LEU A 208 33.08 -21.70 -10.67
C LEU A 208 33.35 -23.18 -11.00
N ASN A 209 32.73 -23.69 -12.05
CA ASN A 209 32.91 -25.07 -12.48
C ASN A 209 34.30 -25.31 -13.07
N GLU A 210 34.82 -24.36 -13.85
CA GLU A 210 36.19 -24.38 -14.38
C GLU A 210 37.22 -24.39 -13.25
N THR A 211 37.12 -23.47 -12.28
CA THR A 211 38.03 -23.44 -11.12
C THR A 211 37.95 -24.70 -10.27
N ARG A 212 36.75 -25.29 -10.12
CA ARG A 212 36.58 -26.58 -9.41
C ARG A 212 37.23 -27.73 -10.16
N ALA A 213 37.16 -27.74 -11.49
CA ALA A 213 37.80 -28.76 -12.32
C ALA A 213 39.33 -28.65 -12.22
N GLU A 214 39.89 -27.43 -12.30
CA GLU A 214 41.31 -27.16 -12.13
C GLU A 214 41.83 -27.59 -10.76
N ARG A 215 41.16 -27.20 -9.67
CA ARG A 215 41.52 -27.64 -8.30
C ARG A 215 41.47 -29.15 -8.13
N LYS A 216 40.50 -29.82 -8.77
CA LYS A 216 40.39 -31.28 -8.72
C LYS A 216 41.55 -31.95 -9.47
N LEU A 217 42.00 -31.34 -10.58
CA LEU A 217 43.19 -31.76 -11.33
C LEU A 217 44.49 -31.55 -10.54
N GLU A 218 44.62 -30.45 -9.80
CA GLU A 218 45.75 -30.18 -8.90
C GLU A 218 45.81 -31.17 -7.72
N LEU A 219 44.67 -31.49 -7.11
CA LEU A 219 44.60 -32.48 -6.03
C LEU A 219 44.96 -33.90 -6.52
N LEU A 220 44.62 -34.23 -7.77
CA LEU A 220 45.00 -35.50 -8.40
C LEU A 220 46.49 -35.53 -8.77
N SER A 221 47.09 -34.40 -9.14
CA SER A 221 48.52 -34.31 -9.46
C SER A 221 49.43 -34.34 -8.22
N HIS A 222 48.92 -33.89 -7.06
CA HIS A 222 49.66 -33.89 -5.78
C HIS A 222 49.38 -35.11 -4.89
N GLY A 223 48.46 -35.99 -5.31
CA GLY A 223 47.94 -37.11 -4.51
C GLY A 223 48.30 -38.50 -5.03
N GLN A 224 49.51 -38.73 -5.53
CA GLN A 224 50.07 -40.07 -5.74
C GLN A 224 51.60 -40.09 -5.56
N TYR A 225 52.06 -39.98 -4.31
CA TYR A 225 53.34 -40.53 -3.85
C TYR A 225 53.24 -40.71 -2.34
N PHE A 226 52.61 -41.80 -1.87
CA PHE A 226 52.92 -42.46 -0.60
C PHE A 226 52.18 -43.80 -0.58
N ASP A 227 52.80 -44.81 -1.19
CA ASP A 227 52.64 -46.21 -0.82
C ASP A 227 54.06 -46.81 -0.73
N SER A 228 54.56 -46.97 0.49
CA SER A 228 55.56 -47.97 0.92
C SER A 228 55.46 -48.12 2.43
#